data_AF-A0A0Q4C5L8-F1
#
_entry.id   AF-A0A0Q4C5L8-F1
#
_cell.length_a   1.000
_cell.length_b   1.000
_cell.length_c   1.000
_cell.angle_alpha   90.00
_cell.angle_beta   90.00
_cell.angle_gamma   90.00
#
_symmetry.space_group_name_H-M   'P 1'
#
loop_
_entity.id
_entity.type
_entity.pdbx_description
1 polymer ?
#
loop_
_entity_poly.entity_id
_entity_poly.type
_entity_poly.pdbx_seq_one_letter_code
_entity_poly.pdbx_strand_id
1 'polypeptide(L)' 'MKESDTAISRRVTKPKLFDEAIHFRARAGTKARIDELRGETRQGDFVRELIEDALDRREQEAAKPQDR' A
#
# COMPACT_ATOMS: atom_id res chain seq x y z
N MET A 1 9.33 -26.86 -15.60
CA MET A 1 8.45 -25.68 -15.50
C MET A 1 8.98 -24.82 -14.36
N LYS A 2 9.32 -23.55 -14.61
CA LYS A 2 9.74 -22.64 -13.54
C LYS A 2 8.47 -22.12 -12.87
N GLU A 3 8.27 -22.46 -11.61
CA GLU A 3 7.19 -21.88 -10.81
C GLU A 3 7.41 -20.36 -10.75
N SER A 4 6.36 -19.58 -11.01
CA SER A 4 6.39 -18.14 -10.79
C SER A 4 6.71 -17.88 -9.33
N ASP A 5 7.67 -16.99 -9.08
CA ASP A 5 8.13 -16.52 -7.76
C ASP A 5 7.01 -15.82 -6.94
N THR A 6 5.79 -15.74 -7.50
CA THR A 6 4.58 -15.18 -6.91
C THR A 6 3.56 -16.25 -6.46
N ALA A 7 3.91 -17.53 -6.53
CA ALA A 7 3.01 -18.61 -6.10
C ALA A 7 3.02 -18.73 -4.56
N ILE A 8 2.06 -18.07 -3.90
CA ILE A 8 1.84 -18.22 -2.45
C ILE A 8 1.13 -19.56 -2.21
N SER A 9 1.90 -20.61 -1.92
CA SER A 9 1.42 -22.01 -1.80
C SER A 9 0.77 -22.37 -0.45
N ARG A 10 0.60 -21.40 0.45
CA ARG A 10 0.04 -21.63 1.80
C ARG A 10 -1.13 -20.69 2.05
N ARG A 11 -2.21 -21.22 2.65
CA ARG A 11 -3.36 -20.46 3.16
C ARG A 11 -2.84 -19.23 3.88
N VAL A 12 -3.05 -18.06 3.30
CA VAL A 12 -2.68 -16.79 3.92
C VAL A 12 -3.69 -16.52 5.03
N THR A 13 -3.39 -16.91 6.26
CA THR A 13 -4.10 -16.43 7.46
C THR A 13 -3.60 -15.02 7.79
N LYS A 14 -3.73 -14.07 6.86
CA LYS A 14 -3.55 -12.66 7.21
C LYS A 14 -4.69 -12.34 8.19
N PRO A 15 -4.41 -11.75 9.37
CA PRO A 15 -5.45 -11.34 10.30
C PRO A 15 -6.51 -10.53 9.56
N LYS A 16 -7.81 -10.81 9.79
CA LYS A 16 -8.97 -10.15 9.16
C LYS A 16 -9.16 -8.71 9.65
N LEU A 17 -8.08 -7.95 9.78
CA LEU A 17 -8.13 -6.53 10.15
C LEU A 17 -8.40 -5.63 8.93
N PHE A 18 -8.13 -6.15 7.73
CA PHE A 18 -8.35 -5.46 6.47
C PHE A 18 -9.09 -6.41 5.53
N ASP A 19 -10.16 -5.91 4.93
CA ASP A 19 -11.09 -6.64 4.06
C ASP A 19 -11.00 -6.20 2.60
N GLU A 20 -10.42 -5.03 2.31
CA GLU A 20 -10.22 -4.52 0.96
C GLU A 20 -8.83 -4.82 0.38
N ALA A 21 -8.80 -5.15 -0.92
CA ALA A 21 -7.57 -5.43 -1.66
C ALA A 21 -7.41 -4.47 -2.86
N ILE A 22 -6.47 -3.54 -2.76
CA ILE A 22 -6.21 -2.52 -3.79
C ILE A 22 -5.08 -2.99 -4.71
N HIS A 23 -5.35 -3.00 -6.02
CA HIS A 23 -4.38 -3.35 -7.06
C HIS A 23 -4.16 -2.15 -7.98
N PHE A 24 -2.90 -1.71 -8.14
CA PHE A 24 -2.55 -0.64 -9.07
C PHE A 24 -1.21 -0.92 -9.76
N ARG A 25 -1.01 -0.28 -10.92
CA ARG A 25 0.28 -0.29 -11.61
C ARG A 25 1.12 0.89 -11.14
N ALA A 26 2.35 0.62 -10.73
CA ALA A 26 3.31 1.65 -10.34
C ALA A 26 4.36 1.88 -11.43
N ARG A 27 5.06 3.01 -11.36
CA ARG A 27 6.22 3.28 -12.24
C ARG A 27 7.35 2.29 -11.95
N ALA A 28 8.21 2.08 -12.95
CA ALA A 28 9.44 1.31 -12.77
C ALA A 28 10.28 1.90 -11.62
N GLY A 29 10.87 1.03 -10.80
CA GLY A 29 11.66 1.43 -9.63
C GLY A 29 10.86 1.76 -8.37
N THR A 30 9.53 1.87 -8.42
CA THR A 30 8.72 2.16 -7.23
C THR A 30 8.90 1.11 -6.12
N LYS A 31 9.00 -0.18 -6.45
CA LYS A 31 9.25 -1.24 -5.47
C LYS A 31 10.60 -1.05 -4.75
N ALA A 32 11.66 -0.75 -5.49
CA ALA A 32 12.99 -0.54 -4.90
C ALA A 32 12.98 0.66 -3.95
N ARG A 33 12.33 1.76 -4.34
CA ARG A 33 12.14 2.94 -3.47
C ARG A 33 11.35 2.60 -2.20
N ILE A 34 10.31 1.78 -2.31
CA ILE A 34 9.55 1.32 -1.13
C ILE A 34 10.44 0.46 -0.22
N ASP A 35 11.19 -0.49 -0.78
CA ASP A 35 12.07 -1.37 -0.01
C ASP A 35 13.18 -0.60 0.72
N GLU A 36 13.72 0.45 0.09
CA GLU A 36 14.70 1.35 0.70
C GLU A 36 14.11 2.18 1.85
N LEU A 37 12.91 2.75 1.65
CA LEU A 37 12.28 3.64 2.63
C LEU A 37 11.61 2.91 3.80
N ARG A 38 11.10 1.69 3.59
CA ARG A 38 10.35 0.96 4.63
C ARG A 38 11.23 0.37 5.72
N GLY A 39 12.53 0.20 5.47
CA GLY A 39 13.44 -0.50 6.38
C GLY A 39 12.91 -1.89 6.78
N GLU A 40 12.77 -2.11 8.09
CA GLU A 40 12.28 -3.38 8.65
C GLU A 40 10.75 -3.56 8.56
N THR A 41 10.00 -2.48 8.26
CA THR A 41 8.54 -2.52 8.18
C THR A 41 8.06 -3.38 7.02
N ARG A 42 7.01 -4.16 7.24
CA ARG A 42 6.40 -4.99 6.18
C ARG A 42 5.89 -4.10 5.06
N GLN A 43 6.21 -4.45 3.81
CA GLN A 43 5.85 -3.66 2.63
C GLN A 43 4.36 -3.29 2.59
N GLY A 44 3.45 -4.23 2.93
CA GLY A 44 2.02 -3.96 2.93
C GLY A 44 1.58 -2.95 3.99
N ASP A 45 2.21 -2.96 5.17
CA ASP A 45 1.88 -2.04 6.26
C ASP A 45 2.42 -0.64 5.94
N PHE A 46 3.63 -0.56 5.39
CA PHE A 46 4.22 0.70 4.93
C PHE A 46 3.42 1.36 3.79
N VAL A 47 3.01 0.59 2.78
CA VAL A 47 2.19 1.13 1.68
C VAL A 47 0.82 1.59 2.18
N ARG A 48 0.25 0.89 3.16
CA ARG A 48 -1.02 1.28 3.78
C ARG A 48 -0.91 2.63 4.48
N GLU A 49 0.11 2.81 5.33
CA GLU A 49 0.37 4.09 6.01
C GLU A 49 0.50 5.24 5.01
N LEU A 50 1.25 5.05 3.92
CA LEU A 50 1.36 6.05 2.86
C LEU A 50 0.02 6.41 2.19
N ILE A 51 -0.89 5.43 2.06
CA ILE A 51 -2.22 5.66 1.48
C ILE A 51 -3.11 6.39 2.48
N GLU A 52 -3.18 5.93 3.73
CA GLU A 52 -3.97 6.54 4.80
C GLU A 52 -3.56 8.01 5.00
N ASP A 53 -2.27 8.30 5.14
CA ASP A 53 -1.73 9.67 5.22
C ASP A 53 -2.15 10.56 4.03
N ALA A 54 -2.14 9.99 2.82
CA ALA A 54 -2.45 10.72 1.61
C ALA A 54 -3.96 10.95 1.44
N LEU A 55 -4.80 10.12 2.04
CA LEU A 55 -6.25 10.31 2.12
C LEU A 55 -6.57 11.39 3.15
N ASP A 56 -6.04 11.28 4.37
CA ASP A 56 -6.25 12.25 5.45
C ASP A 56 -5.93 13.67 5.00
N ARG A 57 -4.80 13.87 4.31
CA ARG A 57 -4.42 15.19 3.77
C ARG A 57 -5.46 15.72 2.77
N ARG A 58 -5.97 14.87 1.87
CA ARG A 58 -6.98 15.26 0.88
C ARG A 58 -8.34 15.54 1.51
N GLU A 59 -8.71 14.77 2.51
CA GLU A 59 -9.94 14.99 3.27
C GLU A 59 -9.89 16.32 4.02
N GLN A 60 -8.75 16.66 4.62
CA GLN A 60 -8.53 17.96 5.26
C GLN A 60 -8.57 19.12 4.24
N GLU A 61 -8.02 18.94 3.05
CA GLU A 61 -8.10 19.93 1.97
C GLU A 61 -9.54 20.12 1.47
N ALA A 62 -10.30 19.03 1.34
CA ALA A 62 -11.69 19.05 0.90
C ALA A 62 -12.63 19.62 1.98
N ALA A 63 -12.33 19.41 3.26
CA ALA A 63 -13.12 19.90 4.39
C ALA A 63 -12.93 21.40 4.65
N LYS A 64 -11.86 22.01 4.14
CA LYS A 64 -11.72 23.47 4.14
C LYS A 64 -12.65 24.01 3.06
N PRO A 65 -13.73 24.73 3.40
CA PRO A 65 -14.61 25.31 2.40
C PRO A 65 -13.74 26.17 1.47
N GLN A 66 -13.81 25.88 0.16
CA GLN A 66 -13.29 26.81 -0.82
C GLN A 66 -14.11 28.09 -0.66
N ASP A 67 -13.54 29.11 -0.01
CA ASP A 67 -14.01 30.48 -0.15
C ASP A 67 -13.93 30.80 -1.65
N ARG A 68 -15.08 30.63 -2.31
CA ARG A 68 -15.38 31.11 -3.66
C ARG A 68 -16.61 31.97 -3.59
#